data_AF-A0A0S8HAK2-F1
#
_entry.id   AF-A0A0S8HAK2-F1
#
_cell.length_a   1.000
_cell.length_b   1.000
_cell.length_c   1.000
_cell.angle_alpha   90.00
_cell.angle_beta   90.00
_cell.angle_gamma   90.00
#
_symmetry.space_group_name_H-M   'P 1'
#
loop_
_entity.id
_entity.type
_entity.pdbx_description
1 polymer ?
#
loop_
_entity_poly.entity_id
_entity_poly.type
_entity_poly.pdbx_seq_one_letter_code
_entity_poly.pdbx_strand_id
1 'polypeptide(L)'
;MDRSTMDKRLRKAYRCADLKSTPGGLWHAWRRKWATERKHLPLKDVAEAGGWREPQTLIRCYQQSDEAAFTSVMLDAPKLNGRSDLTPNVTPNVPGQKSRRSAINR
;
A
#
# COMPACT_ATOMS: atom_id res chain seq x y z
N MET A 1 -2.68 18.86 28.98
CA MET A 1 -3.19 17.53 29.36
C MET A 1 -2.04 16.54 29.26
N ASP A 2 -1.83 15.71 30.27
CA ASP A 2 -0.69 14.79 30.34
C ASP A 2 -0.95 13.46 29.58
N ARG A 3 0.12 12.86 29.05
CA ARG A 3 0.13 11.57 28.35
C ARG A 3 -0.46 10.45 29.21
N SER A 4 -0.07 10.33 30.48
CA SER A 4 -0.56 9.28 31.38
C SER A 4 -2.07 9.37 31.59
N THR A 5 -2.60 10.59 31.70
CA THR A 5 -4.03 10.84 31.79
C THR A 5 -4.77 10.38 30.53
N MET A 6 -4.22 10.68 29.35
CA MET A 6 -4.77 10.23 28.07
C MET A 6 -4.72 8.71 27.93
N ASP A 7 -3.59 8.07 28.25
CA ASP A 7 -3.42 6.61 28.22
C ASP A 7 -4.47 5.90 29.08
N LYS A 8 -4.69 6.39 30.31
CA LYS A 8 -5.71 5.84 31.23
C LYS A 8 -7.11 5.93 30.63
N ARG A 9 -7.45 7.07 30.00
CA ARG A 9 -8.74 7.27 29.35
C ARG A 9 -8.92 6.35 28.15
N LEU A 10 -7.90 6.21 27.31
CA LEU A 10 -7.96 5.32 26.15
C LEU A 10 -8.10 3.86 26.59
N ARG A 11 -7.32 3.41 27.59
CA ARG A 11 -7.47 2.06 28.18
C ARG A 11 -8.86 1.84 28.76
N LYS A 12 -9.46 2.85 29.39
CA LYS A 12 -10.84 2.78 29.88
C LYS A 12 -11.81 2.63 28.71
N ALA A 13 -11.65 3.39 27.63
CA ALA A 13 -12.47 3.28 26.44
C ALA A 13 -12.41 1.87 25.80
N TYR A 14 -11.22 1.27 25.69
CA TYR A 14 -11.07 -0.12 25.22
C TYR A 14 -11.85 -1.12 26.08
N ARG A 15 -11.80 -0.97 27.42
CA ARG A 15 -12.58 -1.83 28.33
C ARG A 15 -14.09 -1.61 28.18
N CYS A 16 -14.53 -0.36 28.05
CA CYS A 16 -15.95 -0.05 27.85
C CYS A 16 -16.49 -0.55 26.50
N ALA A 17 -15.63 -0.62 25.48
CA ALA A 17 -15.98 -1.12 24.15
C ALA A 17 -15.78 -2.64 24.00
N ASP A 18 -15.36 -3.34 25.07
CA ASP A 18 -14.97 -4.75 25.05
C ASP A 18 -13.96 -5.12 23.95
N LEU A 19 -13.02 -4.20 23.68
CA LEU A 19 -12.00 -4.36 22.65
C LEU A 19 -10.67 -4.79 23.26
N LYS A 20 -10.00 -5.76 22.61
CA LYS A 20 -8.63 -6.13 22.93
C LYS A 20 -7.66 -5.13 22.29
N SER A 21 -6.88 -4.43 23.11
CA SER A 21 -5.78 -3.60 22.60
C SER A 21 -4.66 -4.49 22.05
N THR A 22 -4.09 -4.11 20.91
CA THR A 22 -2.85 -4.71 20.40
C THR A 22 -1.69 -4.45 21.38
N PRO A 23 -0.83 -5.45 21.66
CA PRO A 23 0.36 -5.26 22.48
C PRO A 23 1.24 -4.13 21.95
N GLY A 24 1.70 -3.22 22.83
CA GLY A 24 2.50 -2.05 22.45
C GLY A 24 1.78 -1.02 21.57
N GLY A 25 0.50 -1.22 21.26
CA GLY A 25 -0.20 -0.51 20.19
C GLY A 25 -1.08 0.65 20.62
N LEU A 26 -1.21 0.96 21.91
CA LEU A 26 -2.31 1.79 22.44
C LEU A 26 -2.61 3.04 21.58
N TRP A 27 -1.71 4.02 21.54
CA TRP A 27 -1.88 5.22 20.69
C TRP A 27 -1.39 5.01 19.25
N HIS A 28 -0.38 4.17 19.06
CA HIS A 28 0.21 3.94 17.74
C HIS A 28 -0.80 3.35 16.76
N ALA A 29 -1.70 2.46 17.20
CA ALA A 29 -2.74 1.89 16.36
C ALA A 29 -3.69 2.95 15.80
N TRP A 30 -4.16 3.88 16.65
CA TRP A 30 -5.05 4.96 16.22
C TRP A 30 -4.34 5.93 15.28
N ARG A 31 -3.08 6.28 15.55
CA ARG A 31 -2.31 7.15 14.64
C ARG A 31 -2.06 6.49 13.29
N ARG A 32 -1.82 5.16 13.24
CA ARG A 32 -1.72 4.42 11.97
C ARG A 32 -3.04 4.39 11.21
N LYS A 33 -4.14 4.13 11.92
CA LYS A 33 -5.49 4.13 11.33
C LYS A 33 -5.83 5.50 10.73
N TRP A 34 -5.60 6.58 11.48
CA TRP A 34 -5.77 7.96 11.00
C TRP A 34 -5.03 8.19 9.67
N ALA A 35 -3.74 7.89 9.65
CA ALA A 35 -2.89 8.16 8.49
C ALA A 35 -3.28 7.30 7.27
N THR A 36 -3.66 6.03 7.52
CA THR A 36 -4.00 5.07 6.46
C THR A 36 -5.34 5.38 5.81
N GLU A 37 -6.39 5.66 6.59
CA GLU A 37 -7.72 5.99 6.05
C GLU A 37 -7.70 7.26 5.19
N ARG A 38 -6.79 8.19 5.48
CA ARG A 38 -6.70 9.51 4.84
C ARG A 38 -5.60 9.59 3.79
N LYS A 39 -5.01 8.47 3.36
CA LYS A 39 -3.94 8.48 2.35
C LYS A 39 -4.36 9.01 0.97
N HIS A 40 -5.67 9.11 0.72
CA HIS A 40 -6.25 9.71 -0.47
C HIS A 40 -6.36 11.24 -0.40
N LEU A 41 -6.14 11.84 0.77
CA LEU A 41 -6.18 13.29 0.99
C LEU A 41 -4.76 13.91 0.86
N PRO A 42 -4.66 15.24 0.68
CA PRO A 42 -3.37 15.91 0.61
C PRO A 42 -2.50 15.63 1.83
N LEU A 43 -1.29 15.10 1.60
CA LEU A 43 -0.43 14.60 2.67
C LEU A 43 -0.04 15.67 3.69
N LYS A 44 0.18 16.91 3.23
CA LYS A 44 0.53 18.04 4.09
C LYS A 44 -0.60 18.34 5.09
N ASP A 45 -1.84 18.41 4.59
CA ASP A 45 -3.01 18.74 5.41
C ASP A 45 -3.30 17.61 6.42
N VAL A 46 -3.15 16.34 6.01
CA VAL A 46 -3.29 15.19 6.92
C VAL A 46 -2.22 15.21 8.02
N ALA A 47 -0.99 15.61 7.68
CA ALA A 47 0.10 15.72 8.63
C ALA A 47 -0.15 16.84 9.65
N GLU A 48 -0.53 18.03 9.18
CA GLU A 48 -0.85 19.18 10.04
C GLU A 48 -2.04 18.87 10.96
N ALA A 49 -3.14 18.33 10.41
CA ALA A 49 -4.32 17.97 11.19
C ALA A 49 -4.05 16.87 12.24
N GLY A 50 -3.12 15.96 11.96
CA GLY A 50 -2.73 14.90 12.89
C GLY A 50 -1.55 15.24 13.81
N GLY A 51 -1.06 16.49 13.77
CA GLY A 51 0.01 16.99 14.62
C GLY A 51 1.39 16.41 14.30
N TRP A 52 1.66 16.07 13.05
CA TRP A 52 3.00 15.71 12.59
C TRP A 52 3.73 16.95 12.07
N ARG A 53 5.02 17.03 12.42
CA ARG A 53 5.91 18.08 11.92
C ARG A 53 6.27 17.86 10.44
N GLU A 54 6.45 16.60 10.04
CA GLU A 54 6.92 16.25 8.70
C GLU A 54 6.01 15.21 8.05
N PRO A 55 5.48 15.49 6.84
CA PRO A 55 4.66 14.55 6.07
C PRO A 55 5.35 13.21 5.82
N GLN A 56 6.67 13.20 5.69
CA GLN A 56 7.48 12.00 5.44
C GLN A 56 7.34 10.94 6.55
N THR A 57 7.08 11.38 7.79
CA THR A 57 6.83 10.47 8.92
C THR A 57 5.54 9.66 8.72
N LEU A 58 4.53 10.23 8.05
CA LEU A 58 3.29 9.51 7.76
C LEU A 58 3.57 8.34 6.82
N ILE A 59 4.25 8.60 5.70
CA ILE A 59 4.57 7.56 4.70
C ILE A 59 5.44 6.46 5.31
N ARG A 60 6.51 6.83 6.02
CA ARG A 60 7.50 5.85 6.49
C ARG A 60 7.04 5.00 7.66
N CYS A 61 6.24 5.57 8.57
CA CYS A 61 6.00 4.96 9.88
C CYS A 61 4.53 4.67 10.19
N TYR A 62 3.58 5.36 9.55
CA TYR A 62 2.17 5.32 9.97
C TYR A 62 1.20 4.83 8.91
N GLN A 63 1.35 5.24 7.65
CA GLN A 63 0.55 4.73 6.55
C GLN A 63 0.86 3.25 6.35
N GLN A 64 -0.18 2.46 6.19
CA GLN A 64 -0.09 1.05 5.81
C GLN A 64 -0.63 0.88 4.40
N SER A 65 -0.15 -0.17 3.71
CA SER A 65 -0.88 -0.69 2.57
C SER A 65 -2.28 -1.10 3.02
N ASP A 66 -3.27 -0.79 2.20
CA ASP A 66 -4.64 -1.22 2.40
C ASP A 66 -5.01 -2.06 1.18
N GLU A 67 -5.68 -3.18 1.39
CA GLU A 67 -5.94 -4.17 0.34
C GLU A 67 -6.81 -3.61 -0.79
N ALA A 68 -7.82 -2.81 -0.45
CA ALA A 68 -8.69 -2.18 -1.45
C ALA A 68 -7.91 -1.19 -2.31
N ALA A 69 -7.11 -0.32 -1.67
CA ALA A 69 -6.25 0.61 -2.39
C ALA A 69 -5.15 -0.10 -3.19
N PHE A 70 -4.57 -1.18 -2.66
CA PHE A 70 -3.58 -2.00 -3.37
C PHE A 70 -4.20 -2.62 -4.62
N THR A 71 -5.40 -3.18 -4.48
CA THR A 71 -6.16 -3.76 -5.60
C THR A 71 -6.48 -2.70 -6.65
N SER A 72 -6.95 -1.51 -6.26
CA SER A 72 -7.13 -0.39 -7.19
C SER A 72 -5.84 -0.02 -7.90
N VAL A 73 -4.70 0.10 -7.21
CA VAL A 73 -3.40 0.37 -7.87
C VAL A 73 -3.04 -0.71 -8.90
N MET A 74 -3.30 -1.98 -8.61
CA MET A 74 -3.01 -3.08 -9.53
C MET A 74 -3.96 -3.12 -10.73
N LEU A 75 -5.23 -2.74 -10.54
CA LEU A 75 -6.27 -2.82 -11.57
C LEU A 75 -6.39 -1.55 -12.42
N ASP A 76 -6.19 -0.37 -11.82
CA ASP A 76 -6.16 0.94 -12.49
C ASP A 76 -4.82 1.22 -13.17
N ALA A 77 -3.83 0.34 -13.02
CA ALA A 77 -2.67 0.35 -13.89
C ALA A 77 -3.19 0.37 -15.33
N PRO A 78 -2.91 1.43 -16.12
CA PRO A 78 -3.44 1.54 -17.46
C PRO A 78 -2.98 0.30 -18.21
N LYS A 79 -3.91 -0.60 -18.48
CA LYS A 79 -3.64 -1.71 -19.38
C LYS A 79 -3.06 -1.08 -20.64
N LEU A 80 -1.94 -1.59 -21.14
CA LEU A 80 -1.34 -1.18 -22.43
C LEU A 80 -2.25 -1.63 -23.59
N ASN A 81 -3.56 -1.39 -23.48
CA ASN A 81 -4.58 -1.71 -24.44
C ASN A 81 -4.40 -0.73 -25.60
N GLY A 82 -3.60 -1.14 -26.57
CA GLY A 82 -3.35 -0.37 -27.80
C GLY A 82 -1.89 -0.36 -28.26
N ARG A 83 -0.97 -0.96 -27.50
CA ARG A 83 0.44 -1.08 -27.90
C ARG A 83 0.91 -2.53 -28.03
N SER A 84 0.35 -3.24 -29.01
CA SER A 84 0.87 -4.55 -29.46
C SER A 84 2.27 -4.45 -30.10
N ASP A 85 2.74 -3.23 -30.38
CA ASP A 85 4.07 -2.88 -30.89
C ASP A 85 5.19 -2.97 -29.84
N LEU A 86 4.86 -2.89 -28.54
CA LEU A 86 5.85 -2.92 -27.45
C LEU A 86 5.95 -4.26 -26.72
N THR A 87 5.05 -5.21 -26.99
CA THR A 87 5.19 -6.57 -26.48
C THR A 87 6.18 -7.33 -27.35
N PRO A 88 7.37 -7.74 -26.86
CA PRO A 88 8.21 -8.63 -27.62
C PRO A 88 7.40 -9.89 -27.93
N ASN A 89 7.37 -10.28 -29.20
CA ASN A 89 6.74 -11.53 -29.63
C ASN A 89 7.53 -12.69 -29.04
N VAL A 90 7.19 -13.07 -27.81
CA VAL A 90 7.70 -14.27 -27.17
C VAL A 90 6.98 -15.42 -27.86
N THR A 91 7.55 -15.90 -28.96
CA THR A 91 7.14 -17.18 -29.54
C THR A 91 7.33 -18.22 -28.42
N PRO A 92 6.26 -18.88 -27.94
CA PRO A 92 6.42 -19.93 -26.97
C PRO A 92 7.32 -21.00 -27.59
N ASN A 93 8.46 -21.26 -26.96
CA ASN A 93 9.36 -22.34 -27.36
C ASN A 93 8.63 -23.66 -27.06
N VAL A 94 7.87 -24.16 -28.03
CA VAL A 94 7.26 -25.48 -27.97
C VAL A 94 8.41 -26.50 -28.12
N PRO A 95 8.68 -27.33 -27.10
CA PRO A 95 9.72 -28.34 -27.21
C PRO A 95 9.33 -29.35 -28.31
N GLY A 96 10.04 -29.31 -29.45
CA GLY A 96 9.88 -30.29 -30.53
C GLY A 96 9.95 -29.76 -31.96
N GLN A 97 9.92 -28.44 -32.19
CA GLN A 97 9.93 -27.91 -33.56
C GLN A 97 11.36 -27.81 -34.10
N LYS A 98 11.81 -28.85 -34.83
CA LYS A 98 13.12 -28.90 -35.49
C LYS A 98 13.23 -27.76 -36.52
N SER A 99 14.14 -26.83 -36.28
CA SER A 99 14.53 -25.78 -37.24
C SER A 99 15.10 -26.43 -38.50
N ARG A 100 14.35 -26.36 -39.62
CA ARG A 100 14.88 -26.72 -40.94
C ARG A 100 15.81 -25.60 -41.39
N ARG A 101 17.13 -25.79 -41.23
CA ARG A 101 18.13 -24.98 -41.94
C ARG A 101 18.05 -25.34 -43.42
N SER A 102 17.47 -24.46 -44.23
CA SER A 102 17.62 -24.54 -45.68
C SER A 102 19.04 -24.11 -46.06
N ALA A 103 19.71 -24.98 -46.80
CA ALA A 103 21.05 -24.79 -47.30
C ALA A 103 21.10 -23.62 -48.29
N ILE A 104 22.05 -22.71 -48.08
CA ILE A 104 22.56 -21.82 -49.13
C ILE A 104 23.69 -22.60 -49.79
N ASN A 105 23.56 -22.92 -51.07
CA ASN A 105 24.71 -23.29 -51.88
C ASN A 105 24.51 -22.90 -53.35
N ARG A 106 25.42 -22.01 -53.79
CA ARG A 106 25.89 -21.65 -55.15
C ARG A 106 24.88 -21.14 -56.17
#